data_AF-A0A2G9TY88-F1
#
_entry.id   AF-A0A2G9TY88-F1
#
_cell.length_a   1.000
_cell.length_b   1.000
_cell.length_c   1.000
_cell.angle_alpha   90.00
_cell.angle_beta   90.00
_cell.angle_gamma   90.00
#
_symmetry.space_group_name_H-M   'P 1'
#
loop_
_entity.id
_entity.type
_entity.pdbx_description
1 polymer ?
#
loop_
_entity_poly.entity_id
_entity_poly.type
_entity_poly.pdbx_seq_one_letter_code
_entity_poly.pdbx_strand_id
1 'polypeptide(L)'
;MTTFPFTEDSPSVKLVKSSNNNDYRLKPVFGFVDPPGNAPLEITRTGGAPKEDKLVIQWAPAPADATDAQAAFPSVPADQIQSLTVPLFAR
;
A
#
# COMPACT_ATOMS: atom_id res chain seq x y z
N MET A 1 11.16 6.20 8.01
CA MET A 1 10.90 5.30 6.86
C MET A 1 10.29 4.05 7.43
N THR A 2 8.98 3.84 7.25
CA THR A 2 8.28 2.69 7.84
C THR A 2 8.27 1.58 6.81
N THR A 3 8.82 0.43 7.17
CA THR A 3 8.96 -0.71 6.27
C THR A 3 7.97 -1.80 6.66
N PHE A 4 7.12 -2.22 5.73
CA PHE A 4 6.16 -3.28 5.95
C PHE A 4 6.78 -4.62 5.50
N PRO A 5 6.90 -5.63 6.39
CA PRO A 5 7.37 -6.95 6.01
C PRO A 5 6.26 -7.68 5.27
N PHE A 6 6.53 -8.07 4.02
CA PHE A 6 5.66 -8.99 3.29
C PHE A 6 6.26 -10.38 3.45
N THR A 7 5.54 -11.26 4.13
CA THR A 7 5.99 -12.63 4.47
C THR A 7 5.52 -13.68 3.46
N GLU A 8 5.01 -13.26 2.30
CA GLU A 8 4.60 -14.16 1.22
C GLU A 8 5.80 -14.53 0.35
N ASP A 9 5.90 -15.80 -0.05
CA ASP A 9 6.94 -16.35 -0.95
C ASP A 9 6.74 -15.99 -2.44
N SER A 10 5.65 -15.30 -2.79
CA SER A 10 5.31 -14.91 -4.17
C SER A 10 5.33 -13.39 -4.36
N PRO A 11 5.73 -12.88 -5.55
CA PRO A 11 5.63 -11.46 -5.88
C PRO A 11 4.18 -11.01 -5.69
N SER A 12 4.02 -9.88 -5.02
CA SER A 12 2.72 -9.33 -4.64
C SER A 12 2.57 -7.90 -5.15
N VAL A 13 1.37 -7.57 -5.62
CA VAL A 13 1.00 -6.21 -6.01
C VAL A 13 0.39 -5.50 -4.81
N LYS A 14 0.87 -4.30 -4.49
CA LYS A 14 0.34 -3.45 -3.41
C LYS A 14 -0.40 -2.23 -3.93
N LEU A 15 -1.43 -1.83 -3.20
CA LEU A 15 -2.20 -0.60 -3.36
C LEU A 15 -2.38 0.07 -1.99
N VAL A 16 -1.92 1.30 -1.88
CA VAL A 16 -2.06 2.10 -0.66
C VAL A 16 -3.15 3.15 -0.83
N LYS A 17 -4.15 3.12 0.02
CA LYS A 17 -5.21 4.12 0.10
C LYS A 17 -5.09 4.91 1.40
N SER A 18 -5.30 6.22 1.36
CA SER A 18 -5.47 7.04 2.56
C SER A 18 -6.89 7.59 2.59
N SER A 19 -7.44 7.77 3.80
CA SER A 19 -8.69 8.53 3.99
C SER A 19 -8.55 10.00 3.64
N ASN A 20 -7.33 10.53 3.66
CA ASN A 20 -7.05 11.94 3.46
C ASN A 20 -5.81 12.11 2.58
N ASN A 21 -6.04 12.39 1.30
CA ASN A 21 -4.98 12.67 0.33
C ASN A 21 -4.59 14.15 0.26
N ASN A 22 -5.35 15.03 0.93
CA ASN A 22 -5.05 16.46 0.98
C ASN A 22 -3.88 16.73 1.93
N ASP A 23 -3.93 16.15 3.12
CA ASP A 23 -2.90 16.33 4.15
C ASP A 23 -1.82 15.23 4.13
N TYR A 24 -2.08 14.08 3.51
CA TYR A 24 -1.09 13.02 3.36
C TYR A 24 -0.76 12.78 1.89
N ARG A 25 0.52 12.87 1.55
CA ARG A 25 1.07 12.39 0.28
C ARG A 25 1.65 11.01 0.49
N LEU A 26 1.14 10.03 -0.26
CA LEU A 26 1.61 8.66 -0.27
C LEU A 26 2.41 8.42 -1.55
N LYS A 27 3.65 7.93 -1.43
CA LYS A 27 4.46 7.50 -2.57
C LYS A 27 5.27 6.24 -2.25
N PRO A 28 5.26 5.20 -3.10
CA PRO A 28 4.36 4.97 -4.23
C PRO A 28 2.98 4.43 -3.78
N VAL A 29 1.91 4.80 -4.50
CA VAL A 29 0.52 4.33 -4.23
C VAL A 29 0.32 2.91 -4.73
N PHE A 30 0.85 2.58 -5.90
CA PHE A 30 0.87 1.24 -6.47
C PHE A 30 2.31 0.77 -6.62
N GLY A 31 2.55 -0.51 -6.41
CA GLY A 31 3.87 -1.09 -6.66
C GLY A 31 3.87 -2.60 -6.57
N PHE A 32 4.96 -3.20 -7.02
CA PHE A 32 5.22 -4.61 -6.80
C PHE A 32 6.11 -4.78 -5.57
N VAL A 33 5.94 -5.92 -4.93
CA VAL A 33 6.72 -6.36 -3.77
C VAL A 33 7.24 -7.74 -4.10
N ASP A 34 8.55 -7.86 -4.24
CA ASP A 34 9.22 -9.14 -4.50
C ASP A 34 9.64 -9.80 -3.18
N PRO A 35 9.46 -11.12 -2.99
CA PRO A 35 9.94 -11.89 -1.84
C PRO A 35 11.43 -12.25 -1.92
N PRO A 36 12.14 -12.35 -0.79
CA PRO A 36 11.83 -11.81 0.53
C PRO A 36 12.25 -10.33 0.56
N GLY A 37 11.30 -9.44 0.30
CA GLY A 37 11.60 -8.03 0.11
C GLY A 37 10.71 -7.09 0.89
N ASN A 38 11.14 -5.83 0.86
CA ASN A 38 10.51 -4.76 1.59
C ASN A 38 10.08 -3.68 0.59
N ALA A 39 8.83 -3.26 0.68
CA ALA A 39 8.31 -2.25 -0.21
C ALA A 39 8.32 -0.89 0.50
N PRO A 40 9.26 0.03 0.17
CA PRO A 40 9.29 1.34 0.81
C PRO A 40 7.97 2.08 0.54
N LEU A 41 7.46 2.72 1.59
CA LEU A 41 6.29 3.60 1.52
C LEU A 41 6.63 4.90 2.24
N GLU A 42 6.62 5.99 1.48
CA GLU A 42 6.78 7.33 1.99
C GLU A 42 5.41 7.95 2.26
N ILE A 43 5.21 8.33 3.51
CA ILE A 43 4.02 9.02 3.99
C ILE A 43 4.48 10.42 4.40
N THR A 44 4.12 11.44 3.62
CA THR A 44 4.44 12.83 3.92
C THR A 44 3.20 13.55 4.41
N ARG A 45 3.19 14.03 5.66
CA ARG A 45 2.11 14.86 6.21
C ARG A 45 2.40 16.33 5.93
N THR A 46 1.53 16.99 5.18
CA THR A 46 1.63 18.43 4.90
C THR A 46 0.78 19.21 5.90
N GLY A 47 1.35 19.58 7.06
CA GLY A 47 0.90 20.68 7.93
C GLY A 47 -0.57 20.77 8.38
N GLY A 48 -1.40 19.76 8.12
CA GLY A 48 -2.84 19.79 8.35
C GLY A 48 -3.23 19.64 9.83
N ALA A 49 -4.45 20.07 10.15
CA ALA A 49 -5.03 19.99 11.48
C ALA A 49 -4.88 18.57 12.09
N PRO A 50 -4.74 18.45 13.42
CA PRO A 50 -4.72 17.15 14.08
C PRO A 50 -6.02 16.42 13.79
N LYS A 51 -5.90 15.30 13.08
CA LYS A 51 -7.03 14.49 12.63
C LYS A 51 -6.65 13.02 12.74
N GLU A 52 -7.63 12.21 13.11
CA GLU A 52 -7.50 10.76 13.00
C GLU A 52 -7.79 10.37 11.55
N ASP A 53 -6.74 9.90 10.89
CA ASP A 53 -6.82 9.39 9.53
C ASP A 53 -6.55 7.88 9.53
N LYS A 54 -6.93 7.21 8.45
CA LYS A 54 -6.71 5.78 8.26
C LYS A 54 -6.04 5.54 6.92
N LEU A 55 -5.01 4.71 6.96
CA LEU A 55 -4.28 4.27 5.78
C LEU A 55 -4.58 2.80 5.58
N VAL A 56 -5.10 2.44 4.42
CA VAL A 56 -5.44 1.07 4.05
C VAL A 56 -4.44 0.60 3.01
N ILE A 57 -3.57 -0.33 3.40
CA ILE A 57 -2.66 -1.02 2.49
C ILE A 57 -3.37 -2.29 2.05
N GLN A 58 -3.59 -2.46 0.76
CA GLN A 58 -4.08 -3.70 0.18
C GLN A 58 -2.95 -4.36 -0.59
N TRP A 59 -2.84 -5.68 -0.52
CA TRP A 59 -1.89 -6.43 -1.34
C TRP A 59 -2.51 -7.74 -1.79
N ALA A 60 -2.01 -8.26 -2.90
CA ALA A 60 -2.46 -9.52 -3.45
C ALA A 60 -1.35 -10.16 -4.28
N PRO A 61 -1.39 -11.47 -4.54
CA PRO A 61 -0.41 -12.14 -5.42
C PRO A 61 -0.38 -11.47 -6.80
N ALA A 62 0.82 -11.08 -7.24
CA ALA A 62 1.02 -10.46 -8.54
C ALA A 62 0.91 -11.52 -9.65
N PRO A 63 0.18 -11.22 -10.74
CA PRO A 63 0.23 -12.04 -11.94
C PRO A 63 1.66 -12.09 -12.49
N ALA A 64 2.13 -13.26 -12.94
CA ALA A 64 3.49 -13.42 -13.47
C ALA A 64 3.79 -12.52 -14.68
N ASP A 65 2.75 -12.11 -15.43
CA ASP A 65 2.86 -11.26 -16.63
C ASP A 65 2.60 -9.77 -16.35
N ALA A 66 2.38 -9.39 -15.09
CA ALA A 66 2.05 -8.03 -14.72
C ALA A 66 3.29 -7.11 -14.75
N THR A 67 3.32 -6.19 -15.71
CA THR A 67 4.30 -5.10 -15.78
C THR A 67 3.81 -3.82 -15.09
N ASP A 68 2.50 -3.65 -14.95
CA ASP A 68 1.87 -2.48 -14.34
C ASP A 68 1.09 -2.85 -13.08
N ALA A 69 1.58 -2.44 -11.90
CA ALA A 69 0.94 -2.70 -10.61
C ALA A 69 -0.48 -2.12 -10.54
N GLN A 70 -0.70 -0.96 -11.15
CA GLN A 70 -2.00 -0.29 -11.17
C GLN A 70 -3.04 -1.02 -12.04
N ALA A 71 -2.60 -1.67 -13.12
CA ALA A 71 -3.47 -2.48 -13.97
C ALA A 71 -3.65 -3.91 -13.44
N ALA A 72 -2.62 -4.45 -12.79
CA ALA A 72 -2.62 -5.79 -12.23
C ALA A 72 -3.53 -5.92 -11.01
N PHE A 73 -3.50 -4.93 -10.11
CA PHE A 73 -4.30 -4.96 -8.88
C PHE A 73 -5.81 -5.23 -9.09
N PRO A 74 -6.52 -4.52 -9.98
CA PRO A 74 -7.93 -4.81 -10.27
C PRO A 74 -8.16 -6.14 -11.02
N SER A 75 -7.13 -6.73 -11.63
CA SER A 75 -7.21 -8.05 -12.25
C SER A 75 -7.08 -9.20 -11.25
N VAL A 76 -6.60 -8.93 -10.02
CA VAL A 76 -6.49 -9.97 -8.99
C VAL A 76 -7.87 -10.24 -8.36
N PRO A 77 -8.28 -11.52 -8.20
CA PRO A 77 -9.52 -11.85 -7.52
C PRO A 77 -9.56 -11.31 -6.09
N ALA A 78 -10.70 -10.73 -5.70
CA ALA A 78 -10.90 -10.10 -4.39
C ALA A 78 -10.65 -11.05 -3.19
N ASP A 79 -10.80 -12.36 -3.41
CA ASP A 79 -10.55 -13.40 -2.40
C ASP A 79 -9.06 -13.55 -2.05
N GLN A 80 -8.17 -13.08 -2.93
CA GLN A 80 -6.73 -13.07 -2.70
C GLN A 80 -6.21 -11.69 -2.26
N ILE A 81 -7.09 -10.67 -2.19
CA ILE A 81 -6.72 -9.33 -1.77
C ILE A 81 -6.75 -9.27 -0.24
N GLN A 82 -5.58 -9.16 0.36
CA GLN A 82 -5.42 -8.87 1.77
C GLN A 82 -5.42 -7.36 2.01
N SER A 83 -5.85 -6.93 3.19
CA SER A 83 -5.81 -5.52 3.57
C SER A 83 -5.38 -5.31 5.02
N LEU A 84 -4.58 -4.27 5.24
CA LEU A 84 -4.13 -3.81 6.54
C LEU A 84 -4.56 -2.35 6.68
N THR A 85 -5.37 -2.09 7.70
CA THR A 85 -5.73 -0.72 8.08
C THR A 85 -4.79 -0.25 9.18
N VAL A 86 -3.99 0.76 8.87
CA VAL A 86 -3.09 1.44 9.79
C VAL A 86 -3.75 2.76 10.21
N PRO A 87 -4.11 2.94 11.49
CA PRO A 87 -4.58 4.22 11.98
C PRO A 87 -3.42 5.23 12.03
N LEU A 88 -3.63 6.40 11.43
CA LEU A 88 -2.72 7.53 11.44
C LEU A 88 -3.18 8.53 12.50
N PHE A 89 -2.48 8.52 13.64
CA PHE A 89 -2.71 9.47 14.71
C PHE A 89 -1.83 10.69 14.51
N ALA A 90 -2.45 11.74 13.99
CA ALA A 90 -1.85 13.04 13.80
C ALA A 90 -2.08 13.89 15.05
N ARG A 91 -1.23 13.66 16.07
CA ARG A 91 -1.14 14.51 17.27
C ARG A 91 -0.33 15.78 17.01
#